data_AF-B8KXL1-F1
#
_entry.id   AF-B8KXL1-F1
#
_cell.length_a   1.000
_cell.length_b   1.000
_cell.length_c   1.000
_cell.angle_alpha   90.00
_cell.angle_beta   90.00
_cell.angle_gamma   90.00
#
_symmetry.space_group_name_H-M   'P 1'
#
loop_
_entity.id
_entity.type
_entity.pdbx_description
1 polymer ?
#
loop_
_entity_poly.entity_id
_entity_poly.type
_entity_poly.pdbx_seq_one_letter_code
_entity_poly.pdbx_strand_id
1 'polypeptide(L)'
;MIENHVSRMTTRSSTGATLPLLCLLAALAAVSAAKAEGFDSWVELRDSGVVKQQWDHSCGVAALATLLHRLGNDAVNETGLIKQLDTYNPDLPENGYSLDDLRWLAAQYGYRASGLRVDASLLEQLKKPVIALLHLPRGPHFTVVIPTSDRWIHLADPSWGNRFLLPHQFAQLWLQHDQRGTLLALMAND
;
A
#
# COMPACT_ATOMS: atom_id res chain seq x y z
N MET A 1 40.04 -61.08 17.40
CA MET A 1 39.19 -60.16 18.18
C MET A 1 37.76 -60.65 17.99
N ILE A 2 37.22 -61.42 18.96
CA ILE A 2 36.19 -61.01 19.96
C ILE A 2 34.82 -60.87 19.24
N GLU A 3 33.67 -61.52 19.53
CA GLU A 3 33.08 -62.46 20.53
C GLU A 3 31.77 -62.99 19.86
N ASN A 4 31.30 -64.25 20.03
CA ASN A 4 30.35 -64.77 21.06
C ASN A 4 29.22 -63.77 21.46
N HIS A 5 27.94 -64.09 21.69
CA HIS A 5 27.26 -65.33 22.04
C HIS A 5 25.72 -65.08 21.99
N VAL A 6 24.97 -66.09 21.53
CA VAL A 6 23.74 -66.68 22.11
C VAL A 6 22.43 -65.89 22.32
N SER A 7 21.39 -66.52 21.78
CA SER A 7 19.94 -66.49 22.00
C SER A 7 19.38 -66.04 23.36
N ARG A 8 18.17 -65.46 23.34
CA ARG A 8 16.95 -66.06 23.92
C ARG A 8 15.68 -65.27 23.57
N MET A 9 14.67 -66.00 23.10
CA MET A 9 13.26 -65.58 23.07
C MET A 9 12.72 -65.48 24.50
N THR A 10 12.06 -64.36 24.83
CA THR A 10 11.08 -64.31 25.91
C THR A 10 9.91 -63.38 25.55
N THR A 11 8.75 -64.01 25.38
CA THR A 11 7.41 -63.58 25.82
C THR A 11 6.93 -62.15 25.52
N ARG A 12 5.96 -62.13 24.59
CA ARG A 12 4.92 -61.12 24.33
C ARG A 12 4.31 -60.56 25.63
N SER A 13 4.39 -59.24 25.83
CA SER A 13 3.47 -58.49 26.68
C SER A 13 2.88 -57.34 25.86
N SER A 14 1.55 -57.32 25.76
CA SER A 14 0.78 -56.27 25.09
C SER A 14 0.62 -55.11 26.07
N THR A 15 1.54 -54.15 26.04
CA THR A 15 1.31 -52.84 26.67
C THR A 15 0.49 -52.00 25.70
N GLY A 16 -0.77 -51.75 26.05
CA GLY A 16 -1.61 -50.79 25.35
C GLY A 16 -0.91 -49.45 25.30
N ALA A 17 -0.69 -48.95 24.08
CA ALA A 17 -0.19 -47.60 23.84
C ALA A 17 -1.28 -46.62 24.27
N THR A 18 -1.35 -46.33 25.57
CA THR A 18 -2.03 -45.14 26.07
C THR A 18 -1.20 -43.96 25.57
N LEU A 19 -1.60 -43.35 24.45
CA LEU A 19 -1.08 -42.04 24.07
C LEU A 19 -1.17 -41.15 25.31
N PRO A 20 -0.05 -40.55 25.77
CA PRO A 20 -0.10 -39.70 26.95
C PRO A 20 -1.09 -38.58 26.68
N LEU A 21 -2.00 -38.34 27.64
CA LEU A 21 -3.07 -37.33 27.60
C LEU A 21 -2.55 -35.93 27.20
N LEU A 22 -1.25 -35.70 27.39
CA LEU A 22 -0.52 -34.49 26.99
C LEU A 22 -0.46 -34.27 25.47
N CYS A 23 -0.35 -35.33 24.64
CA CYS A 23 -0.39 -35.20 23.18
C CYS A 23 -1.79 -34.86 22.66
N LEU A 24 -2.84 -35.30 23.36
CA LEU A 24 -4.23 -34.97 23.00
C LEU A 24 -4.57 -33.50 23.34
N LEU A 25 -4.03 -32.99 24.44
CA LEU A 25 -4.14 -31.58 24.83
C LEU A 25 -3.38 -30.64 23.88
N ALA A 26 -2.20 -31.04 23.39
CA ALA A 26 -1.46 -30.27 22.38
C ALA A 26 -2.21 -30.21 21.04
N ALA A 27 -2.84 -31.31 20.61
CA ALA A 27 -3.66 -31.33 19.41
C ALA A 27 -4.92 -30.47 19.56
N LEU A 28 -5.53 -30.42 20.75
CA LEU A 28 -6.71 -29.58 21.01
C LEU A 28 -6.36 -28.08 21.06
N ALA A 29 -5.18 -27.72 21.57
CA ALA A 29 -4.68 -26.34 21.55
C ALA A 29 -4.35 -25.86 20.13
N ALA A 30 -3.87 -26.74 19.24
CA ALA A 30 -3.59 -26.41 17.84
C ALA A 30 -4.87 -26.13 17.03
N VAL A 31 -5.99 -26.78 17.37
CA VAL A 31 -7.29 -26.57 16.68
C VAL A 31 -7.92 -25.21 17.07
N SER A 32 -7.67 -24.72 18.29
CA SER A 32 -8.21 -23.43 18.76
C SER A 32 -7.47 -22.20 18.21
N ALA A 33 -6.32 -22.39 17.57
CA ALA A 33 -5.50 -21.32 16.97
C ALA A 33 -5.73 -21.15 15.47
N ALA A 34 -6.70 -21.86 14.88
CA ALA A 34 -7.26 -21.46 13.60
C ALA A 34 -8.00 -20.13 13.80
N LYS A 35 -7.24 -19.04 13.67
CA LYS A 35 -7.73 -17.67 13.62
C LYS A 35 -8.94 -17.69 12.69
N ALA A 36 -10.10 -17.24 13.17
CA ALA A 36 -11.23 -17.05 12.29
C ALA A 36 -10.76 -16.08 11.20
N GLU A 37 -10.58 -16.58 9.98
CA GLU A 37 -10.32 -15.77 8.80
C GLU A 37 -11.54 -14.85 8.66
N GLY A 38 -11.40 -13.62 9.15
CA GLY A 38 -12.42 -12.61 9.03
C GLY A 38 -12.66 -12.34 7.55
N PHE A 39 -13.92 -12.25 7.14
CA PHE A 39 -14.21 -11.78 5.79
C PHE A 39 -13.89 -10.28 5.72
N ASP A 40 -12.95 -9.90 4.87
CA ASP A 40 -12.69 -8.49 4.58
C ASP A 40 -13.96 -7.87 3.99
N SER A 41 -14.41 -6.79 4.60
CA SER A 41 -15.51 -6.00 4.05
C SER A 41 -15.17 -5.47 2.66
N TRP A 42 -16.20 -5.20 1.85
CA TRP A 42 -16.01 -4.54 0.55
C TRP A 42 -15.23 -3.22 0.65
N VAL A 43 -15.35 -2.52 1.78
CA VAL A 43 -14.61 -1.27 2.03
C VAL A 43 -13.13 -1.55 2.24
N GLU A 44 -12.78 -2.55 3.05
CA GLU A 44 -11.38 -2.97 3.28
C GLU A 44 -10.72 -3.46 2.00
N LEU A 45 -11.43 -4.26 1.20
CA LEU A 45 -10.94 -4.71 -0.11
C LEU A 45 -10.73 -3.55 -1.08
N ARG A 46 -11.68 -2.62 -1.15
CA ARG A 46 -11.60 -1.43 -2.01
C ARG A 46 -10.44 -0.53 -1.60
N ASP A 47 -10.20 -0.35 -0.31
CA ASP A 47 -9.21 0.58 0.23
C ASP A 47 -7.85 -0.08 0.49
N SER A 48 -7.70 -1.37 0.17
CA SER A 48 -6.46 -2.13 0.35
C SER A 48 -5.25 -1.44 -0.28
N GLY A 49 -4.21 -1.22 0.54
CA GLY A 49 -2.98 -0.56 0.13
C GLY A 49 -3.15 0.92 -0.24
N VAL A 50 -4.18 1.59 0.27
CA VAL A 50 -4.43 3.04 0.15
C VAL A 50 -4.51 3.66 1.54
N VAL A 51 -3.70 4.68 1.79
CA VAL A 51 -3.87 5.53 2.99
C VAL A 51 -5.05 6.47 2.73
N LYS A 52 -6.14 6.26 3.46
CA LYS A 52 -7.36 7.07 3.35
C LYS A 52 -7.17 8.44 3.97
N GLN A 53 -7.62 9.47 3.26
CA GLN A 53 -7.63 10.83 3.81
C GLN A 53 -8.75 10.99 4.83
N GLN A 54 -8.49 11.73 5.91
CA GLN A 54 -9.48 12.09 6.93
C GLN A 54 -10.03 13.51 6.75
N TRP A 55 -9.33 14.37 6.00
CA TRP A 55 -9.74 15.76 5.74
C TRP A 55 -9.82 16.04 4.25
N ASP A 56 -10.71 16.94 3.82
CA ASP A 56 -10.94 17.20 2.38
C ASP A 56 -9.70 17.80 1.69
N HIS A 57 -8.88 18.56 2.42
CA HIS A 57 -7.72 19.28 1.92
C HIS A 57 -6.40 18.47 1.94
N SER A 58 -6.43 17.24 2.50
CA SER A 58 -5.23 16.42 2.73
C SER A 58 -5.01 15.30 1.71
N CYS A 59 -5.78 15.27 0.61
CA CYS A 59 -5.64 14.25 -0.45
C CYS A 59 -4.20 14.09 -0.96
N GLY A 60 -3.45 15.19 -1.13
CA GLY A 60 -2.05 15.15 -1.54
C GLY A 60 -1.14 14.43 -0.54
N VAL A 61 -1.34 14.69 0.75
CA VAL A 61 -0.56 14.09 1.83
C VAL A 61 -0.87 12.61 1.97
N ALA A 62 -2.15 12.23 1.91
CA ALA A 62 -2.55 10.84 1.94
C ALA A 62 -2.11 10.06 0.67
N ALA A 63 -2.09 10.70 -0.50
CA ALA A 63 -1.52 10.13 -1.72
C ALA A 63 -0.01 9.89 -1.57
N LEU A 64 0.71 10.84 -0.96
CA LEU A 64 2.13 10.67 -0.66
C LEU A 64 2.39 9.54 0.34
N ALA A 65 1.61 9.45 1.41
CA ALA A 65 1.71 8.32 2.35
C ALA A 65 1.49 6.98 1.64
N THR A 66 0.46 6.89 0.79
CA THR A 66 0.18 5.70 -0.04
C THR A 66 1.36 5.34 -0.95
N LEU A 67 1.98 6.34 -1.58
CA LEU A 67 3.14 6.13 -2.43
C LEU A 67 4.36 5.67 -1.62
N LEU A 68 4.61 6.27 -0.45
CA LEU A 68 5.71 5.93 0.45
C LEU A 68 5.59 4.50 1.01
N HIS A 69 4.38 4.04 1.36
CA HIS A 69 4.10 2.64 1.72
C HIS A 69 4.56 1.68 0.63
N ARG A 70 4.20 1.97 -0.63
CA ARG A 70 4.61 1.14 -1.78
C ARG A 70 6.12 1.13 -2.02
N LEU A 71 6.83 2.10 -1.46
CA LEU A 71 8.29 2.18 -1.49
C LEU A 71 8.94 1.60 -0.22
N GLY A 72 8.16 0.99 0.67
CA GLY A 72 8.63 0.29 1.88
C GLY A 72 8.54 1.06 3.18
N ASN A 73 7.87 2.23 3.21
CA ASN A 73 7.75 3.07 4.41
C ASN A 73 6.39 2.88 5.11
N ASP A 74 6.06 1.65 5.51
CA ASP A 74 4.72 1.25 5.98
C ASP A 74 4.24 1.99 7.26
N ALA A 75 5.14 2.56 8.04
CA ALA A 75 4.80 3.30 9.26
C ALA A 75 4.23 4.70 9.01
N VAL A 76 4.36 5.23 7.79
CA VAL A 76 3.92 6.60 7.45
C VAL A 76 2.39 6.67 7.44
N ASN A 77 1.81 7.76 7.95
CA ASN A 77 0.37 7.99 7.85
C ASN A 77 0.08 9.48 7.62
N GLU A 78 -1.15 9.78 7.22
CA GLU A 78 -1.59 11.13 6.90
C GLU A 78 -1.34 12.11 8.05
N THR A 79 -1.81 11.80 9.27
CA THR A 79 -1.68 12.69 10.44
C THR A 79 -0.23 12.98 10.78
N GLY A 80 0.65 11.97 10.67
CA GLY A 80 2.09 12.13 10.91
C GLY A 80 2.76 13.05 9.88
N LEU A 81 2.39 12.93 8.61
CA LEU A 81 2.89 13.80 7.55
C LEU A 81 2.36 15.23 7.67
N ILE A 82 1.07 15.41 8.00
CA ILE A 82 0.47 16.73 8.27
C ILE A 82 1.24 17.42 9.39
N LYS A 83 1.48 16.72 10.51
CA LYS A 83 2.25 17.28 11.63
C LYS A 83 3.67 17.71 11.24
N GLN A 84 4.31 17.00 10.31
CA GLN A 84 5.62 17.41 9.77
C GLN A 84 5.49 18.67 8.92
N LEU A 85 4.45 18.76 8.07
CA LEU A 85 4.18 19.95 7.29
C LEU A 85 3.87 21.16 8.16
N ASP A 86 3.16 21.01 9.27
CA ASP A 86 2.88 22.12 10.19
C ASP A 86 4.17 22.77 10.74
N THR A 87 5.30 22.05 10.75
CA THR A 87 6.61 22.61 11.14
C THR A 87 7.31 23.38 10.02
N TYR A 88 6.93 23.13 8.76
CA TYR A 88 7.49 23.73 7.56
C TYR A 88 6.62 24.87 7.02
N ASN A 89 5.31 24.65 7.00
CA ASN A 89 4.27 25.53 6.51
C ASN A 89 3.06 25.43 7.47
N PRO A 90 3.03 26.23 8.56
CA PRO A 90 2.04 26.12 9.62
C PRO A 90 0.64 26.59 9.21
N ASP A 91 0.53 27.32 8.10
CA ASP A 91 -0.75 27.75 7.58
C ASP A 91 -1.39 26.60 6.81
N LEU A 92 -2.48 26.05 7.36
CA LEU A 92 -3.28 25.06 6.65
C LEU A 92 -3.82 25.70 5.36
N PRO A 93 -3.44 25.19 4.18
CA PRO A 93 -3.90 25.78 2.94
C PRO A 93 -5.39 25.52 2.77
N GLU A 94 -6.19 26.58 2.61
CA GLU A 94 -7.64 26.48 2.33
C GLU A 94 -7.92 25.60 1.09
N ASN A 95 -6.98 25.56 0.16
CA ASN A 95 -7.07 24.81 -1.10
C ASN A 95 -6.32 23.47 -1.07
N GLY A 96 -5.85 23.02 0.09
CA GLY A 96 -5.05 21.80 0.25
C GLY A 96 -3.57 21.96 -0.11
N TYR A 97 -2.81 20.90 0.17
CA TYR A 97 -1.36 20.91 0.05
C TYR A 97 -0.88 20.91 -1.40
N SER A 98 0.14 21.73 -1.69
CA SER A 98 0.70 21.91 -3.02
C SER A 98 1.68 20.79 -3.41
N LEU A 99 2.03 20.72 -4.69
CA LEU A 99 3.10 19.82 -5.15
C LEU A 99 4.46 20.11 -4.48
N ASP A 100 4.70 21.36 -4.10
CA ASP A 100 5.94 21.75 -3.42
C ASP A 100 5.95 21.28 -1.96
N ASP A 101 4.81 21.29 -1.27
CA ASP A 101 4.67 20.68 0.06
C ASP A 101 4.95 19.18 0.00
N LEU A 102 4.40 18.48 -1.01
CA LEU A 102 4.64 17.05 -1.20
C LEU A 102 6.11 16.75 -1.55
N ARG A 103 6.74 17.61 -2.34
CA ARG A 103 8.17 17.50 -2.68
C ARG A 103 9.04 17.69 -1.44
N TRP A 104 8.72 18.66 -0.59
CA TRP A 104 9.44 18.88 0.66
C TRP A 104 9.29 17.69 1.62
N LEU A 105 8.07 17.16 1.77
CA LEU A 105 7.82 15.96 2.56
C LEU A 105 8.58 14.75 2.04
N ALA A 106 8.53 14.47 0.74
CA ALA A 106 9.22 13.33 0.14
C ALA A 106 10.73 13.35 0.43
N ALA A 107 11.34 14.53 0.48
CA ALA A 107 12.76 14.69 0.84
C ALA A 107 13.06 14.24 2.29
N GLN A 108 12.12 14.39 3.22
CA GLN A 108 12.28 13.91 4.61
C GLN A 108 12.36 12.38 4.70
N TYR A 109 11.90 11.68 3.66
CA TYR A 109 11.92 10.22 3.56
C TYR A 109 13.00 9.72 2.58
N GLY A 110 13.96 10.56 2.20
CA GLY A 110 15.08 10.16 1.34
C GLY A 110 14.73 10.05 -0.14
N TYR A 111 13.64 10.69 -0.59
CA TYR A 111 13.26 10.72 -2.00
C TYR A 111 13.36 12.13 -2.58
N ARG A 112 13.89 12.22 -3.79
CA ARG A 112 13.74 13.40 -4.65
C ARG A 112 12.43 13.30 -5.41
N ALA A 113 11.57 14.30 -5.26
CA ALA A 113 10.34 14.39 -6.06
C ALA A 113 10.54 15.31 -7.28
N SER A 114 10.08 14.86 -8.45
CA SER A 114 10.12 15.63 -9.70
C SER A 114 8.70 15.83 -10.22
N GLY A 115 8.29 17.10 -10.34
CA GLY A 115 7.08 17.48 -11.04
C GLY A 115 7.30 17.38 -12.55
N LEU A 116 6.40 16.68 -13.25
CA LEU A 116 6.47 16.45 -14.69
C LEU A 116 5.17 16.91 -15.32
N ARG A 117 5.26 17.63 -16.45
CA ARG A 117 4.11 17.97 -17.28
C ARG A 117 4.21 17.26 -18.62
N VAL A 118 3.33 16.30 -18.84
CA VAL A 118 3.50 15.26 -19.85
C VAL A 118 2.18 14.98 -20.57
N ASP A 119 2.25 14.54 -21.81
CA ASP A 119 1.08 14.07 -22.54
C ASP A 119 0.70 12.63 -22.13
N ALA A 120 -0.45 12.16 -22.63
CA ALA A 120 -0.99 10.86 -22.27
C ALA A 120 -0.12 9.67 -22.72
N SER A 121 0.73 9.82 -23.75
CA SER A 121 1.57 8.71 -24.24
C SER A 121 2.63 8.27 -23.22
N LEU A 122 3.02 9.15 -22.29
CA LEU A 122 3.93 8.77 -21.21
C LEU A 122 3.28 7.82 -20.20
N LEU A 123 1.95 7.87 -20.03
CA LEU A 123 1.24 7.02 -19.07
C LEU A 123 1.41 5.54 -19.40
N GLU A 124 1.42 5.19 -20.69
CA GLU A 124 1.65 3.81 -21.18
C GLU A 124 3.08 3.33 -20.88
N GLN A 125 4.01 4.25 -20.70
CA GLN A 125 5.42 3.96 -20.44
C GLN A 125 5.76 3.97 -18.95
N LEU A 126 4.82 4.36 -18.06
CA LEU A 126 5.05 4.41 -16.62
C LEU A 126 5.46 3.03 -16.10
N LYS A 127 6.61 2.98 -15.41
CA LYS A 127 7.14 1.75 -14.79
C LYS A 127 7.05 1.76 -13.27
N LYS A 128 6.80 2.91 -12.67
CA LYS A 128 6.71 3.11 -11.22
C LYS A 128 5.43 3.88 -10.89
N PRO A 129 4.84 3.68 -9.70
CA PRO A 129 3.73 4.50 -9.23
C PRO A 129 4.14 5.96 -9.12
N VAL A 130 3.22 6.85 -9.46
CA VAL A 130 3.39 8.31 -9.44
C VAL A 130 2.14 8.96 -8.86
N ILE A 131 2.26 10.16 -8.32
CA ILE A 131 1.08 10.96 -7.94
C ILE A 131 0.65 11.76 -9.18
N ALA A 132 -0.65 11.75 -9.49
CA ALA A 132 -1.24 12.59 -10.53
C ALA A 132 -2.08 13.70 -9.91
N LEU A 133 -2.04 14.88 -10.52
CA LEU A 133 -2.94 15.97 -10.20
C LEU A 133 -4.15 15.95 -11.16
N LEU A 134 -5.32 15.66 -10.62
CA LEU A 134 -6.59 15.67 -11.32
C LEU A 134 -7.29 17.04 -11.20
N HIS A 135 -8.13 17.35 -12.18
CA HIS A 135 -8.94 18.55 -12.27
C HIS A 135 -10.42 18.19 -12.17
N LEU A 136 -10.94 18.22 -10.95
CA LEU A 136 -12.33 17.85 -10.69
C LEU A 136 -13.20 19.11 -10.58
N PRO A 137 -14.54 19.00 -10.75
CA PRO A 137 -15.44 20.15 -10.60
C PRO A 137 -15.36 20.84 -9.23
N ARG A 138 -14.96 20.10 -8.19
CA ARG A 138 -14.78 20.59 -6.82
C ARG A 138 -13.41 21.20 -6.55
N GLY A 139 -12.51 21.19 -7.53
CA GLY A 139 -11.14 21.66 -7.40
C GLY A 139 -10.08 20.61 -7.77
N PRO A 140 -8.79 20.98 -7.64
CA PRO A 140 -7.68 20.07 -7.85
C PRO A 140 -7.72 18.89 -6.87
N HIS A 141 -7.29 17.71 -7.30
CA HIS A 141 -7.33 16.48 -6.48
C HIS A 141 -6.13 15.60 -6.75
N PHE A 142 -5.52 15.03 -5.72
CA PHE A 142 -4.36 14.14 -5.87
C PHE A 142 -4.74 12.66 -5.76
N THR A 143 -4.14 11.85 -6.62
CA THR A 143 -4.34 10.40 -6.64
C THR A 143 -3.03 9.70 -6.97
N VAL A 144 -2.84 8.44 -6.56
CA VAL A 144 -1.69 7.65 -7.00
C VAL A 144 -2.07 6.85 -8.24
N VAL A 145 -1.36 7.05 -9.34
CA VAL A 145 -1.45 6.22 -10.54
C VAL A 145 -0.47 5.06 -10.39
N ILE A 146 -1.01 3.85 -10.46
CA ILE A 146 -0.24 2.61 -10.43
C ILE A 146 -0.13 2.08 -11.86
N PRO A 147 1.09 1.80 -12.35
CA PRO A 147 1.27 1.13 -13.63
C PRO A 147 0.49 -0.19 -13.68
N THR A 148 -0.27 -0.38 -14.75
CA THR A 148 -1.02 -1.60 -15.02
C THR A 148 -0.95 -1.90 -16.52
N SER A 149 -1.77 -2.83 -17.03
CA SER A 149 -1.87 -3.12 -18.46
C SER A 149 -2.46 -1.95 -19.25
N ASP A 150 -2.17 -1.89 -20.55
CA ASP A 150 -2.62 -0.85 -21.50
C ASP A 150 -4.14 -0.62 -21.56
N ARG A 151 -4.95 -1.52 -20.98
CA ARG A 151 -6.41 -1.44 -21.00
C ARG A 151 -7.00 -0.51 -19.93
N TRP A 152 -6.34 -0.33 -18.79
CA TRP A 152 -6.89 0.38 -17.64
C TRP A 152 -5.86 1.32 -17.02
N ILE A 153 -6.32 2.34 -16.32
CA ILE A 153 -5.50 3.16 -15.43
C ILE A 153 -5.95 2.85 -14.00
N HIS A 154 -5.04 2.31 -13.20
CA HIS A 154 -5.30 1.99 -11.79
C HIS A 154 -4.98 3.20 -10.92
N LEU A 155 -6.00 3.71 -10.23
CA LEU A 155 -5.88 4.75 -9.23
C LEU A 155 -5.97 4.14 -7.83
N ALA A 156 -4.99 4.44 -6.98
CA ALA A 156 -5.06 4.29 -5.54
C ALA A 156 -5.40 5.65 -4.94
N ASP A 157 -6.70 5.94 -4.83
CA ASP A 157 -7.21 7.27 -4.53
C ASP A 157 -7.52 7.46 -3.02
N PRO A 158 -6.95 8.48 -2.35
CA PRO A 158 -7.18 8.72 -0.93
C PRO A 158 -8.65 8.96 -0.56
N SER A 159 -9.45 9.55 -1.46
CA SER A 159 -10.89 9.77 -1.27
C SER A 159 -11.70 8.56 -1.69
N TRP A 160 -11.42 7.97 -2.86
CA TRP A 160 -12.31 6.98 -3.48
C TRP A 160 -11.92 5.52 -3.22
N GLY A 161 -10.69 5.27 -2.76
CA GLY A 161 -10.09 3.94 -2.71
C GLY A 161 -9.55 3.52 -4.08
N ASN A 162 -9.35 2.21 -4.27
CA ASN A 162 -8.90 1.71 -5.57
C ASN A 162 -9.99 1.88 -6.65
N ARG A 163 -9.59 2.41 -7.82
CA ARG A 163 -10.42 2.59 -9.01
C ARG A 163 -9.67 2.19 -10.27
N PHE A 164 -10.39 1.66 -11.24
CA PHE A 164 -9.87 1.36 -12.57
C PHE A 164 -10.66 2.16 -13.59
N LEU A 165 -9.96 3.00 -14.34
CA LEU A 165 -10.55 3.86 -15.37
C LEU A 165 -10.06 3.43 -16.75
N LEU A 166 -10.90 3.61 -17.78
CA LEU A 166 -10.41 3.56 -19.15
C LEU A 166 -9.47 4.75 -19.41
N PRO A 167 -8.47 4.62 -20.29
CA PRO A 167 -7.53 5.71 -20.58
C PRO A 167 -8.21 7.05 -20.92
N HIS A 168 -9.28 7.03 -21.70
CA HIS A 168 -10.03 8.25 -22.04
C HIS A 168 -10.76 8.87 -20.83
N GLN A 169 -11.23 8.06 -19.88
CA GLN A 169 -11.89 8.55 -18.66
C GLN A 169 -10.86 9.23 -17.75
N PHE A 170 -9.68 8.62 -17.61
CA PHE A 170 -8.58 9.25 -16.88
C PHE A 170 -8.13 10.55 -17.55
N ALA A 171 -7.97 10.55 -18.88
CA ALA A 171 -7.56 11.72 -19.64
C ALA A 171 -8.52 12.92 -19.44
N GLN A 172 -9.84 12.68 -19.37
CA GLN A 172 -10.83 13.73 -19.08
C GLN A 172 -10.65 14.37 -17.70
N LEU A 173 -10.13 13.63 -16.72
CA LEU A 173 -9.89 14.12 -15.36
C LEU A 173 -8.51 14.74 -15.18
N TRP A 174 -7.55 14.38 -16.03
CA TRP A 174 -6.13 14.68 -15.82
C TRP A 174 -5.54 15.68 -16.82
N LEU A 175 -5.95 15.63 -18.10
CA LEU A 175 -5.42 16.53 -19.12
C LEU A 175 -6.02 17.93 -18.99
N GLN A 176 -5.19 18.94 -19.23
CA GLN A 176 -5.60 20.32 -19.33
C GLN A 176 -5.74 20.75 -20.81
N HIS A 177 -6.02 22.04 -21.03
CA HIS A 177 -6.24 22.60 -22.37
C HIS A 177 -5.08 22.33 -23.35
N ASP A 178 -3.84 22.25 -22.87
CA ASP A 178 -2.65 21.97 -23.69
C ASP A 178 -2.40 20.46 -23.91
N GLN A 179 -3.39 19.61 -23.64
CA GLN A 179 -3.31 18.15 -23.78
C GLN A 179 -2.19 17.50 -22.95
N ARG A 180 -1.79 18.16 -21.87
CA ARG A 180 -0.83 17.62 -20.89
C ARG A 180 -1.43 17.62 -19.50
N GLY A 181 -1.02 16.64 -18.70
CA GLY A 181 -1.34 16.57 -17.28
C GLY A 181 -0.08 16.64 -16.43
N THR A 182 -0.28 16.75 -15.12
CA THR A 182 0.81 16.90 -14.15
C THR A 182 0.98 15.63 -13.33
N LEU A 183 2.21 15.16 -13.20
CA LEU A 183 2.63 14.05 -12.35
C LEU A 183 3.70 14.51 -11.36
N LEU A 184 3.79 13.82 -10.23
CA LEU A 184 4.90 13.89 -9.29
C LEU A 184 5.50 12.48 -9.17
N ALA A 185 6.74 12.34 -9.63
CA ALA A 185 7.50 11.10 -9.56
C ALA A 185 8.51 11.16 -8.43
N LEU A 186 8.62 10.07 -7.64
CA LEU A 186 9.65 9.93 -6.61
C LEU A 186 10.82 9.09 -7.11
N MET A 187 12.02 9.56 -6.83
CA MET A 187 13.28 8.87 -7.10
C MET A 187 14.05 8.76 -5.79
N ALA A 188 14.67 7.61 -5.52
CA ALA A 188 15.55 7.48 -4.37
C ALA A 188 16.72 8.47 -4.51
N ASN A 189 17.17 9.04 -3.39
CA ASN A 189 18.41 9.79 -3.36
C ASN A 189 19.57 8.78 -3.47
N ASP A 190 20.45 8.95 -4.45
CA ASP A 190 21.68 8.16 -4.62
C ASP A 190 22.69 8.42 -3.49
#